data_AF-A0A4Y7XBJ6-F1
#
_entry.id   AF-A0A4Y7XBJ6-F1
#
_cell.length_a   1.000
_cell.length_b   1.000
_cell.length_c   1.000
_cell.angle_alpha   90.00
_cell.angle_beta   90.00
_cell.angle_gamma   90.00
#
_symmetry.space_group_name_H-M   'P 1'
#
loop_
_entity.id
_entity.type
_entity.pdbx_description
1 polymer ?
#
loop_
_entity_poly.entity_id
_entity_poly.type
_entity_poly.pdbx_seq_one_letter_code
_entity_poly.pdbx_strand_id
1 'polypeptide(L)'
;MNEDFIAELIAEVAKKHHVLLDKSDPILVTLTLNELLLKRYISDFQLKMDEYEQSIAILQSDSIEASKKIASQLITESGQYMKQQFQKSVDEVCDQIKAIQVQQAQQVINPKPELDRVTLLLYGLIGLCALILLALIIIFFKI
;
A
#
# COMPACT_ATOMS: atom_id res chain seq x y z
N MET A 1 59.54 10.08 -24.35
CA MET A 1 58.35 10.95 -24.33
C MET A 1 58.49 12.14 -23.35
N ASN A 2 59.49 12.19 -22.45
CA ASN A 2 59.56 13.27 -21.43
C ASN A 2 60.52 14.43 -21.76
N GLU A 3 61.56 14.25 -22.59
CA GLU A 3 62.53 15.33 -22.89
C GLU A 3 61.91 16.47 -23.71
N ASP A 4 61.11 16.14 -24.74
CA ASP A 4 60.47 17.13 -25.62
C ASP A 4 59.45 18.00 -24.86
N PHE A 5 58.68 17.37 -23.96
CA PHE A 5 57.71 18.06 -23.11
C PHE A 5 58.38 19.03 -22.12
N ILE A 6 59.50 18.63 -21.51
CA ILE A 6 60.26 19.50 -20.61
C ILE A 6 60.83 20.71 -21.38
N ALA A 7 61.33 20.51 -22.60
CA ALA A 7 61.85 21.59 -23.43
C ALA A 7 60.75 22.59 -23.83
N GLU A 8 59.56 22.11 -24.19
CA GLU A 8 58.41 22.96 -24.51
C GLU A 8 57.96 23.77 -23.29
N LEU A 9 57.92 23.14 -22.12
CA LEU A 9 57.52 23.79 -20.88
C LEU A 9 58.52 24.83 -20.39
N ILE A 10 59.83 24.56 -20.51
CA ILE A 10 60.89 25.56 -20.25
C ILE A 10 60.67 26.79 -21.13
N ALA A 11 60.40 26.59 -22.43
CA ALA A 11 60.16 27.67 -23.36
C ALA A 11 58.89 28.48 -23.01
N GLU A 12 57.83 27.81 -22.58
CA GLU A 12 56.56 28.45 -22.21
C GLU A 12 56.68 29.27 -20.92
N VAL A 13 57.33 28.72 -19.88
CA VAL A 13 57.58 29.43 -18.62
C VAL A 13 58.51 30.62 -18.84
N ALA A 14 59.57 30.44 -19.63
CA ALA A 14 60.48 31.53 -19.98
C ALA A 14 59.77 32.66 -20.73
N LYS A 15 58.89 32.32 -21.69
CA LYS A 15 58.10 33.32 -22.43
C LYS A 15 57.14 34.09 -21.53
N LYS A 16 56.44 33.40 -20.63
CA LYS A 16 55.35 33.99 -19.83
C LYS A 16 55.83 34.74 -18.59
N HIS A 17 56.92 34.27 -17.99
CA HIS A 17 57.43 34.80 -16.71
C HIS A 17 58.78 35.50 -16.84
N HIS A 18 59.38 35.49 -18.05
CA HIS A 18 60.67 36.15 -18.36
C HIS A 18 61.83 35.64 -17.49
N VAL A 19 61.80 34.36 -17.13
CA VAL A 19 62.82 33.67 -16.34
C VAL A 19 63.57 32.69 -17.24
N LEU A 20 64.91 32.71 -17.20
CA LEU A 20 65.71 31.66 -17.84
C LEU A 20 65.75 30.43 -16.91
N LEU A 21 65.24 29.29 -17.38
CA LEU A 21 65.34 28.02 -16.64
C LEU A 21 66.39 27.12 -17.29
N ASP A 22 67.24 26.54 -16.45
CA ASP A 22 68.13 25.43 -16.80
C ASP A 22 67.50 24.08 -16.39
N LYS A 23 67.94 22.96 -16.97
CA LYS A 23 67.48 21.61 -16.60
C LYS A 23 67.68 21.30 -15.10
N SER A 24 68.63 21.98 -14.45
CA SER A 24 68.95 21.83 -13.03
C SER A 24 68.12 22.73 -12.11
N ASP A 25 67.19 23.52 -12.65
CA ASP A 25 66.44 24.51 -11.89
C ASP A 25 65.50 23.84 -10.85
N PRO A 26 65.54 24.24 -9.57
CA PRO A 26 64.65 23.73 -8.53
C PRO A 26 63.15 23.80 -8.88
N ILE A 27 62.72 24.75 -9.71
CA ILE A 27 61.34 24.87 -10.15
C ILE A 27 60.93 23.67 -11.01
N LEU A 28 61.79 23.23 -11.95
CA LEU A 28 61.52 22.07 -12.80
C LEU A 28 61.58 20.76 -12.02
N VAL A 29 62.50 20.67 -11.04
CA VAL A 29 62.56 19.52 -10.12
C VAL A 29 61.26 19.42 -9.31
N THR A 30 60.76 20.55 -8.80
CA THR A 30 59.48 20.60 -8.05
C THR A 30 58.30 20.21 -8.92
N LEU A 31 58.25 20.69 -10.16
CA LEU A 31 57.22 20.29 -11.11
C LEU A 31 57.26 18.78 -11.39
N THR A 32 58.44 18.23 -11.63
CA THR A 32 58.63 16.80 -11.89
C THR A 32 58.14 15.98 -10.69
N LEU A 33 58.45 16.43 -9.47
CA LEU A 33 57.93 15.85 -8.23
C LEU A 33 56.40 15.89 -8.17
N ASN A 34 55.79 17.04 -8.50
CA ASN A 34 54.34 17.17 -8.54
C ASN A 34 53.71 16.24 -9.59
N GLU A 35 54.28 16.12 -10.78
CA GLU A 35 53.79 15.20 -11.80
C GLU A 35 53.87 13.74 -11.36
N LEU A 36 54.97 13.34 -10.73
CA LEU A 36 55.12 11.98 -10.19
C LEU A 36 54.11 11.71 -9.07
N LEU A 37 53.90 12.68 -8.17
CA LEU A 37 52.90 12.59 -7.11
C LEU A 37 51.49 12.49 -7.71
N LEU A 38 51.14 13.36 -8.65
CA LEU A 38 49.82 13.34 -9.30
C LEU A 38 49.58 12.03 -10.05
N LYS A 39 50.57 11.51 -10.79
CA LYS A 39 50.48 10.21 -11.46
C LYS A 39 50.23 9.09 -10.45
N ARG A 40 50.95 9.11 -9.32
CA ARG A 40 50.75 8.13 -8.25
C ARG A 40 49.35 8.23 -7.65
N TYR A 41 48.89 9.44 -7.33
CA TYR A 41 47.55 9.65 -6.80
C TYR A 41 46.46 9.19 -7.77
N ILE A 42 46.61 9.46 -9.08
CA ILE A 42 45.67 8.99 -10.10
C ILE A 42 45.66 7.45 -10.14
N SER A 43 46.82 6.81 -10.09
CA SER A 43 46.91 5.35 -10.06
C SER A 43 46.27 4.77 -8.79
N ASP A 44 46.53 5.34 -7.62
CA ASP A 44 45.94 4.90 -6.35
C ASP A 44 44.42 5.12 -6.35
N PHE A 45 43.96 6.23 -6.92
CA PHE A 45 42.53 6.54 -7.07
C PHE A 45 41.84 5.55 -8.01
N GLN A 46 42.45 5.22 -9.15
CA GLN A 46 41.92 4.21 -10.09
C GLN A 46 41.78 2.86 -9.41
N LEU A 47 42.79 2.41 -8.69
CA LEU A 47 42.75 1.14 -7.95
C LEU A 47 41.63 1.13 -6.89
N LYS A 48 41.44 2.24 -6.17
CA LYS A 48 40.32 2.38 -5.23
C LYS A 48 38.96 2.39 -5.93
N MET A 49 38.87 3.00 -7.11
CA MET A 49 37.64 3.03 -7.89
C MET A 49 37.25 1.62 -8.32
N ASP A 50 38.19 0.81 -8.79
CA ASP A 50 37.95 -0.59 -9.16
C ASP A 50 37.45 -1.42 -7.95
N GLU A 51 38.06 -1.22 -6.77
CA GLU A 51 37.59 -1.83 -5.52
C GLU A 51 36.14 -1.41 -5.18
N TYR A 52 35.80 -0.14 -5.36
CA TYR A 52 34.45 0.37 -5.12
C TYR A 52 33.44 -0.19 -6.12
N GLU A 53 33.77 -0.27 -7.41
CA GLU A 53 32.90 -0.86 -8.42
C GLU A 53 32.55 -2.32 -8.07
N GLN A 54 33.56 -3.09 -7.66
CA GLN A 54 33.34 -4.47 -7.21
C GLN A 54 32.46 -4.53 -5.96
N SER A 55 32.70 -3.66 -4.97
CA SER A 55 31.87 -3.60 -3.76
C SER A 55 30.43 -3.19 -4.05
N ILE A 56 30.21 -2.27 -4.99
CA ILE A 56 28.87 -1.83 -5.41
C ILE A 56 28.14 -2.98 -6.09
N ALA A 57 28.81 -3.76 -6.94
CA ALA A 57 28.21 -4.92 -7.60
C ALA A 57 27.72 -5.97 -6.58
N ILE A 58 28.51 -6.24 -5.54
CA ILE A 58 28.13 -7.13 -4.43
C ILE A 58 26.91 -6.56 -3.69
N LEU A 59 26.97 -5.29 -3.28
CA LEU A 59 25.86 -4.63 -2.58
C LEU A 59 24.57 -4.62 -3.40
N GLN A 60 24.65 -4.46 -4.71
CA GLN A 60 23.50 -4.49 -5.59
C GLN A 60 22.88 -5.89 -5.65
N SER A 61 23.70 -6.94 -5.72
CA SER A 61 23.23 -8.33 -5.63
C SER A 61 22.48 -8.59 -4.32
N ASP A 62 23.10 -8.21 -3.20
CA ASP A 62 22.53 -8.40 -1.86
C ASP A 62 21.22 -7.61 -1.68
N SER A 63 21.17 -6.38 -2.20
CA SER A 63 19.97 -5.53 -2.17
C SER A 63 18.82 -6.14 -2.97
N ILE A 64 19.11 -6.71 -4.14
CA ILE A 64 18.11 -7.42 -4.96
C ILE A 64 17.59 -8.65 -4.22
N GLU A 65 18.46 -9.43 -3.57
CA GLU A 65 18.05 -10.61 -2.81
C GLU A 65 17.20 -10.23 -1.59
N ALA A 66 17.63 -9.23 -0.82
CA ALA A 66 16.86 -8.69 0.29
C ALA A 66 15.48 -8.18 -0.17
N SER A 67 15.42 -7.46 -1.29
CA SER A 67 14.18 -6.97 -1.88
C SER A 67 13.24 -8.11 -2.29
N LYS A 68 13.77 -9.18 -2.90
CA LYS A 68 12.99 -10.38 -3.24
C LYS A 68 12.42 -11.06 -2.00
N LYS A 69 13.20 -11.16 -0.93
CA LYS A 69 12.77 -11.73 0.35
C LYS A 69 11.65 -10.91 0.98
N ILE A 70 11.83 -9.59 1.06
CA ILE A 70 10.82 -8.66 1.59
C ILE A 70 9.54 -8.73 0.76
N ALA A 71 9.64 -8.71 -0.58
CA ALA A 71 8.48 -8.83 -1.45
C ALA A 71 7.74 -10.15 -1.25
N SER A 72 8.47 -11.26 -1.08
CA SER A 72 7.89 -12.59 -0.83
C SER A 72 7.16 -12.66 0.51
N GLN A 73 7.74 -12.07 1.56
CA GLN A 73 7.11 -11.93 2.88
C GLN A 73 5.85 -11.07 2.79
N LEU A 74 5.94 -9.90 2.16
CA LEU A 74 4.81 -8.99 1.96
C LEU A 74 3.66 -9.67 1.23
N ILE A 75 3.93 -10.37 0.12
CA ILE A 75 2.91 -11.09 -0.65
C ILE A 75 2.26 -12.18 0.21
N THR A 76 3.06 -12.92 0.98
CA THR A 76 2.55 -13.99 1.85
C THR A 76 1.65 -13.43 2.95
N GLU A 77 2.10 -12.38 3.64
CA GLU A 77 1.35 -11.71 4.70
C GLU A 77 0.06 -11.09 4.15
N SER A 78 0.15 -10.42 3.00
CA SER A 78 -1.02 -9.84 2.33
C SER A 78 -2.02 -10.92 1.92
N GLY A 79 -1.54 -12.05 1.38
CA GLY A 79 -2.40 -13.19 1.02
C GLY A 79 -3.08 -13.81 2.24
N GLN A 80 -2.37 -13.96 3.35
CA GLN A 80 -2.94 -14.42 4.61
C GLN A 80 -3.99 -13.44 5.15
N TYR A 81 -3.69 -12.15 5.12
CA TYR A 81 -4.62 -11.09 5.54
C TYR A 81 -5.90 -11.09 4.69
N MET A 82 -5.76 -11.15 3.36
CA MET A 82 -6.90 -11.23 2.44
C MET A 82 -7.73 -12.49 2.69
N LYS A 83 -7.10 -13.64 2.92
CA LYS A 83 -7.80 -14.89 3.25
C LYS A 83 -8.62 -14.74 4.54
N GLN A 84 -8.03 -14.19 5.60
CA GLN A 84 -8.72 -13.98 6.87
C GLN A 84 -9.88 -13.00 6.73
N GLN A 85 -9.68 -11.90 6.00
CA GLN A 85 -10.72 -10.91 5.78
C GLN A 85 -11.86 -11.48 4.92
N PHE A 86 -11.54 -12.26 3.90
CA PHE A 86 -12.55 -12.93 3.07
C PHE A 86 -13.37 -13.93 3.87
N GLN A 87 -12.72 -14.75 4.71
CA GLN A 87 -13.40 -15.68 5.60
C GLN A 87 -14.36 -14.95 6.55
N LYS A 88 -13.90 -13.87 7.21
CA LYS A 88 -14.77 -13.05 8.06
C LYS A 88 -15.96 -12.48 7.30
N SER A 89 -15.76 -11.92 6.11
CA SER A 89 -16.85 -11.38 5.31
C SER A 89 -17.83 -12.46 4.83
N VAL A 90 -17.35 -13.67 4.52
CA VAL A 90 -18.24 -14.80 4.18
C VAL A 90 -19.04 -15.23 5.40
N ASP A 91 -18.41 -15.34 6.57
CA ASP A 91 -19.09 -15.71 7.82
C ASP A 91 -20.16 -14.67 8.18
N GLU A 92 -19.85 -13.37 8.08
CA GLU A 92 -20.81 -12.27 8.28
C GLU A 92 -22.00 -12.36 7.32
N VAL A 93 -21.77 -12.67 6.04
CA VAL A 93 -22.85 -12.86 5.06
C VAL A 93 -23.69 -14.08 5.40
N CYS A 94 -23.08 -15.20 5.77
CA CYS A 94 -23.79 -16.41 6.19
C CYS A 94 -24.66 -16.15 7.43
N ASP A 95 -24.16 -15.39 8.40
CA ASP A 95 -24.91 -15.03 9.60
C ASP A 95 -26.07 -14.08 9.29
N GLN A 96 -25.88 -13.12 8.37
CA GLN A 96 -26.98 -12.28 7.86
C GLN A 96 -28.07 -13.10 7.15
N ILE A 97 -27.68 -14.08 6.32
CA ILE A 97 -28.64 -14.96 5.63
C ILE A 97 -29.44 -15.80 6.64
N LYS A 98 -28.78 -16.37 7.66
CA LYS A 98 -29.47 -17.11 8.74
C LYS A 98 -30.45 -16.22 9.50
N ALA A 99 -30.04 -14.99 9.84
CA ALA A 99 -30.90 -14.04 10.51
C ALA A 99 -32.15 -13.69 9.68
N ILE A 100 -32.01 -13.54 8.36
CA ILE A 100 -33.13 -13.32 7.44
C ILE A 100 -34.05 -14.54 7.37
N GLN A 101 -33.52 -15.76 7.31
CA GLN A 101 -34.33 -16.99 7.32
C GLN A 101 -35.12 -17.16 8.63
N VAL A 102 -34.52 -16.84 9.78
CA VAL A 102 -35.22 -16.88 11.09
C VAL A 102 -36.33 -15.81 11.14
N GLN A 103 -36.08 -14.61 10.61
CA GLN A 103 -37.10 -13.57 10.52
C GLN A 103 -38.26 -13.97 9.59
N GLN A 104 -37.98 -14.63 8.46
CA GLN A 104 -39.03 -15.15 7.58
C GLN A 104 -39.82 -16.29 8.24
N ALA A 105 -39.16 -17.19 8.96
CA ALA A 105 -39.84 -18.23 9.74
C ALA A 105 -40.73 -17.64 10.85
N GLN A 106 -40.31 -16.55 11.50
CA GLN A 106 -41.12 -15.84 12.52
C GLN A 106 -42.26 -15.01 11.92
N GLN A 107 -42.16 -14.53 10.68
CA GLN A 107 -43.28 -13.94 9.96
C GLN A 107 -44.32 -14.98 9.49
N VAL A 108 -43.91 -16.25 9.31
CA VAL A 108 -44.84 -17.35 9.04
C VAL A 108 -45.53 -17.85 10.32
N ILE A 109 -44.89 -17.72 11.49
CA ILE A 109 -45.44 -18.18 12.78
C ILE A 109 -46.31 -17.12 13.48
N ASN A 110 -46.12 -15.83 13.20
CA ASN A 110 -47.05 -14.78 13.61
C ASN A 110 -47.99 -14.43 12.44
N PRO A 111 -49.14 -15.09 12.28
CA PRO A 111 -50.17 -14.54 11.42
C PRO A 111 -50.51 -13.15 11.95
N LYS A 112 -50.40 -12.13 11.09
CA LYS A 112 -50.93 -10.80 11.34
C LYS A 112 -52.32 -10.94 11.99
N PRO A 113 -52.61 -10.24 13.10
CA PRO A 113 -53.94 -10.23 13.70
C PRO A 113 -54.87 -9.34 12.87
N GLU A 114 -55.13 -9.72 11.62
CA GLU A 114 -56.16 -9.10 10.79
C GLU A 114 -57.52 -9.83 10.93
N LEU A 115 -57.59 -10.94 11.67
CA LEU A 115 -58.83 -11.70 11.88
C LEU A 115 -59.73 -11.21 13.02
N ASP A 116 -59.24 -10.36 13.95
CA ASP A 116 -60.03 -9.93 15.13
C ASP A 116 -61.04 -8.81 14.83
N ARG A 117 -60.76 -7.95 13.84
CA ARG A 117 -61.65 -6.82 13.54
C ARG A 117 -62.95 -7.28 12.85
N VAL A 118 -62.86 -8.32 12.03
CA VAL A 118 -64.01 -8.84 11.27
C VAL A 118 -64.94 -9.66 12.17
N THR A 119 -64.38 -10.49 13.06
CA THR A 119 -65.18 -11.26 14.03
C THR A 119 -65.87 -10.35 15.03
N LEU A 120 -65.23 -9.29 15.50
CA LEU A 120 -65.83 -8.33 16.44
C LEU A 120 -67.01 -7.54 15.81
N LEU A 121 -66.93 -7.17 14.53
CA LEU A 121 -68.04 -6.54 13.82
C LEU A 121 -69.22 -7.49 13.59
N LEU A 122 -68.95 -8.77 13.36
CA LEU A 122 -69.97 -9.79 13.09
C LEU A 122 -70.81 -10.10 14.34
N TYR A 123 -70.18 -10.21 15.51
CA TYR A 123 -70.90 -10.35 16.78
C TYR A 123 -71.73 -9.11 17.15
N GLY A 124 -71.24 -7.89 16.82
CA GLY A 124 -72.00 -6.66 17.04
C GLY A 124 -73.29 -6.58 16.20
N LEU A 125 -73.25 -7.03 14.95
CA LEU A 125 -74.40 -7.07 14.04
C LEU A 125 -75.48 -8.06 14.51
N ILE A 126 -75.08 -9.22 15.01
CA ILE A 126 -76.01 -10.23 15.56
C ILE A 126 -76.71 -9.69 16.82
N GLY A 127 -75.97 -9.03 17.72
CA GLY A 127 -76.55 -8.43 18.93
C GLY A 127 -77.56 -7.32 18.64
N LEU A 128 -77.29 -6.49 17.62
CA LEU A 128 -78.17 -5.41 17.20
C LEU A 128 -79.46 -5.94 16.56
N CYS A 129 -79.39 -7.02 15.77
CA CYS A 129 -80.56 -7.71 15.24
C CYS A 129 -81.45 -8.31 16.34
N ALA A 130 -80.86 -8.89 17.39
CA ALA A 130 -81.63 -9.44 18.51
C ALA A 130 -82.41 -8.37 19.30
N LEU A 131 -81.82 -7.18 19.48
CA LEU A 131 -82.49 -6.06 20.14
C LEU A 131 -83.68 -5.51 19.33
N ILE A 132 -83.56 -5.46 18.00
CA ILE A 132 -84.65 -5.02 17.12
C ILE A 132 -85.83 -6.01 17.18
N LEU A 133 -85.56 -7.32 17.19
CA LEU A 133 -86.60 -8.34 17.34
C LEU A 133 -87.30 -8.26 18.70
N LEU A 134 -86.55 -8.01 19.77
CA LEU A 134 -87.13 -7.83 21.12
C LEU A 134 -88.00 -6.58 21.19
N ALA A 135 -87.57 -5.48 20.56
CA ALA A 135 -88.37 -4.26 20.47
C ALA A 135 -89.67 -4.47 19.67
N LEU A 136 -89.63 -5.21 18.57
CA LEU A 136 -90.83 -5.55 17.78
C LEU A 136 -91.81 -6.42 18.57
N ILE A 137 -91.33 -7.38 19.37
CA ILE A 137 -92.17 -8.20 20.25
C ILE A 137 -92.86 -7.36 21.33
N ILE A 138 -92.13 -6.41 21.93
CA ILE A 138 -92.69 -5.51 22.96
C ILE A 138 -93.76 -4.58 22.36
N ILE A 139 -93.59 -4.11 21.13
CA ILE A 139 -94.59 -3.27 20.43
C ILE A 139 -95.84 -4.08 20.10
N PHE A 140 -95.70 -5.33 19.65
CA PHE A 140 -96.84 -6.19 19.32
C PHE A 140 -97.69 -6.57 20.54
N PHE A 141 -97.08 -6.70 21.73
CA PHE A 141 -97.80 -7.01 22.97
C PHE A 141 -98.47 -5.78 23.62
N LYS A 142 -98.19 -4.58 23.11
CA LYS A 142 -98.70 -3.31 23.66
C LYS A 142 -99.78 -2.64 22.78
N ILE A 143 -100.13 -3.24 21.65
CA ILE A 143 -101.29 -2.92 20.80
C ILE A 143 -102.49 -3.76 21.25
#